data_AF-A0A1A9GGH9-F1
#
_entry.id   AF-A0A1A9GGH9-F1
#
_cell.length_a   1.000
_cell.length_b   1.000
_cell.length_c   1.000
_cell.angle_alpha   90.00
_cell.angle_beta   90.00
_cell.angle_gamma   90.00
#
_symmetry.space_group_name_H-M   'P 1'
#
loop_
_entity.id
_entity.type
_entity.pdbx_description
1 polymer ?
#
loop_
_entity_poly.entity_id
_entity_poly.type
_entity_poly.pdbx_seq_one_letter_code
_entity_poly.pdbx_strand_id
1 'polypeptide(L)'
;MENPDLVELRGMAARLREQTRRIAAEADQQKAALRDQRRALQREREESEKETREAWRRGELSPEQAAIVQRIERGDTSWAGVVHGTDTHSSAQEFRASFARQTESVVADLRAADPEFRAEHDRALAAAERPDQP
;
A
#
# COMPACT_ATOMS: atom_id res chain seq x y z
N MET A 1 49.93 -1.52 38.35
CA MET A 1 48.52 -1.13 38.54
C MET A 1 48.03 -0.56 37.22
N GLU A 2 47.03 -1.17 36.58
CA GLU A 2 46.41 -0.59 35.38
C GLU A 2 45.68 0.71 35.76
N ASN A 3 45.76 1.71 34.88
CA ASN A 3 45.09 3.00 35.08
C ASN A 3 43.55 2.77 35.02
N PRO A 4 42.79 3.15 36.08
CA PRO A 4 41.35 2.91 36.15
C PRO A 4 40.58 3.52 34.98
N ASP A 5 41.02 4.67 34.45
CA ASP A 5 40.42 5.34 33.31
C ASP A 5 40.50 4.47 32.03
N LEU A 6 41.59 3.70 31.88
CA LEU A 6 41.75 2.78 30.75
C LEU A 6 40.83 1.55 30.86
N VAL A 7 40.53 1.10 32.08
CA VAL A 7 39.61 -0.01 32.33
C VAL A 7 38.17 0.42 32.00
N GLU A 8 37.78 1.63 32.41
CA GLU A 8 36.45 2.17 32.14
C GLU A 8 36.23 2.42 30.64
N LEU A 9 37.21 3.01 29.96
CA LEU A 9 37.18 3.21 28.50
C LEU A 9 37.08 1.88 27.72
N ARG A 10 37.82 0.84 28.13
CA ARG A 10 37.69 -0.50 27.52
C ARG A 10 36.31 -1.10 27.73
N GLY A 11 35.72 -0.92 28.92
CA GLY A 11 34.36 -1.36 29.22
C GLY A 11 33.28 -0.62 28.42
N MET A 12 33.44 0.68 28.19
CA MET A 12 32.55 1.46 27.32
C MET A 12 32.70 1.03 25.84
N ALA A 13 33.93 0.84 25.36
CA ALA A 13 34.18 0.37 24.00
C ALA A 13 33.60 -1.04 23.75
N ALA A 14 33.68 -1.94 24.73
CA ALA A 14 33.06 -3.26 24.65
C ALA A 14 31.53 -3.19 24.56
N ARG A 15 30.89 -2.35 25.39
CA ARG A 15 29.44 -2.12 25.37
C ARG A 15 28.97 -1.51 24.05
N LEU A 16 29.68 -0.52 23.53
CA LEU A 16 29.39 0.09 22.23
C LEU A 16 29.51 -0.93 21.08
N ARG A 17 30.56 -1.75 21.08
CA ARG A 17 30.71 -2.83 20.07
C ARG A 17 29.56 -3.82 20.12
N GLU A 18 29.11 -4.19 21.31
CA GLU A 18 27.97 -5.09 21.50
C GLU A 18 26.65 -4.46 21.03
N GLN A 19 26.41 -3.20 21.37
CA GLN A 19 25.24 -2.46 20.87
C GLN A 19 25.24 -2.34 19.34
N THR A 20 26.39 -2.01 18.73
CA THR A 20 26.51 -1.93 17.27
C THR A 20 26.25 -3.27 16.61
N ARG A 21 26.72 -4.39 17.20
CA ARG A 21 26.44 -5.74 16.68
C ARG A 21 24.96 -6.08 16.73
N ARG A 22 24.25 -5.71 17.82
CA ARG A 22 22.80 -5.91 17.93
C ARG A 22 22.04 -5.10 16.90
N ILE A 23 22.35 -3.82 16.75
CA ILE A 23 21.73 -2.95 15.74
C ILE A 23 21.97 -3.50 14.33
N ALA A 24 23.19 -3.97 14.03
CA ALA A 24 23.50 -4.57 12.74
C ALA A 24 22.68 -5.85 12.50
N ALA A 25 22.57 -6.73 13.50
CA ALA A 25 21.76 -7.94 13.42
C ALA A 25 20.27 -7.63 13.23
N GLU A 26 19.73 -6.67 13.96
CA GLU A 26 18.34 -6.20 13.81
C GLU A 26 18.10 -5.61 12.42
N ALA A 27 19.02 -4.79 11.92
CA ALA A 27 18.93 -4.22 10.57
C ALA A 27 18.96 -5.31 9.49
N ASP A 28 19.79 -6.34 9.65
CA ASP A 28 19.85 -7.46 8.71
C ASP A 28 18.58 -8.32 8.75
N GLN A 29 17.98 -8.52 9.93
CA GLN A 29 16.68 -9.17 10.07
C GLN A 29 15.57 -8.36 9.40
N GLN A 30 15.52 -7.05 9.61
CA GLN A 30 14.53 -6.18 8.98
C GLN A 30 14.70 -6.17 7.45
N LYS A 31 15.93 -6.14 6.94
CA LYS A 31 16.20 -6.26 5.50
C LYS A 31 15.71 -7.59 4.93
N ALA A 32 15.89 -8.69 5.66
CA ALA A 32 15.38 -10.00 5.25
C ALA A 32 13.84 -9.98 5.19
N ALA A 33 13.17 -9.48 6.23
CA ALA A 33 11.72 -9.36 6.26
C ALA A 33 11.18 -8.49 5.11
N LEU A 34 11.81 -7.35 4.81
CA LEU A 34 11.43 -6.49 3.69
C LEU A 34 11.60 -7.17 2.33
N ARG A 35 12.65 -8.00 2.17
CA ARG A 35 12.85 -8.78 0.94
C ARG A 35 11.74 -9.82 0.77
N ASP A 36 11.33 -10.48 1.85
CA ASP A 36 10.27 -11.47 1.81
C ASP A 36 8.91 -10.83 1.53
N GLN A 37 8.60 -9.68 2.15
CA GLN A 37 7.41 -8.89 1.85
C GLN A 37 7.40 -8.44 0.38
N ARG A 38 8.52 -7.95 -0.14
CA ARG A 38 8.64 -7.56 -1.56
C ARG A 38 8.36 -8.75 -2.49
N ARG A 39 8.88 -9.94 -2.18
CA ARG A 39 8.62 -11.16 -2.95
C ARG A 39 7.16 -11.60 -2.88
N ALA A 40 6.54 -11.49 -1.71
CA ALA A 40 5.12 -11.78 -1.53
C ALA A 40 4.25 -10.83 -2.38
N LEU A 41 4.48 -9.52 -2.29
CA LEU A 41 3.79 -8.52 -3.09
C LEU A 41 3.99 -8.73 -4.59
N GLN A 42 5.19 -9.15 -5.01
CA GLN A 42 5.44 -9.45 -6.43
C GLN A 42 4.58 -10.64 -6.90
N ARG A 43 4.52 -11.73 -6.11
CA ARG A 43 3.69 -12.89 -6.46
C ARG A 43 2.20 -12.54 -6.50
N GLU A 44 1.72 -11.77 -5.52
CA GLU A 44 0.33 -11.31 -5.47
C GLU A 44 -0.03 -10.46 -6.69
N ARG A 45 0.88 -9.57 -7.13
CA ARG A 45 0.70 -8.81 -8.38
C ARG A 45 0.64 -9.72 -9.60
N GLU A 46 1.55 -10.67 -9.72
CA GLU A 46 1.58 -11.63 -10.84
C GLU A 46 0.30 -12.48 -10.90
N GLU A 47 -0.21 -12.92 -9.74
CA GLU A 47 -1.45 -13.67 -9.62
C GLU A 47 -2.67 -12.82 -9.99
N SER A 48 -2.78 -11.60 -9.45
CA SER A 48 -3.86 -10.66 -9.79
C SER A 48 -3.89 -10.29 -11.28
N GLU A 49 -2.72 -10.08 -11.89
CA GLU A 49 -2.65 -9.84 -13.34
C GLU A 49 -3.10 -11.06 -14.15
N LYS A 50 -2.74 -12.26 -13.70
CA LYS A 50 -3.17 -13.51 -14.34
C LYS A 50 -4.68 -13.66 -14.24
N GLU A 51 -5.25 -13.49 -13.06
CA GLU A 51 -6.71 -13.55 -12.83
C GLU A 51 -7.46 -12.54 -13.69
N THR A 52 -6.96 -11.30 -13.77
CA THR A 52 -7.56 -10.25 -14.61
C THR A 52 -7.55 -10.65 -16.08
N ARG A 53 -6.44 -11.20 -16.58
CA ARG A 53 -6.35 -11.69 -17.97
C ARG A 53 -7.25 -12.88 -18.23
N GLU A 54 -7.41 -13.77 -17.25
CA GLU A 54 -8.33 -14.90 -17.38
C GLU A 54 -9.80 -14.45 -17.35
N ALA A 55 -10.17 -13.53 -16.45
CA ALA A 55 -11.51 -12.93 -16.41
C ALA A 55 -11.84 -12.21 -17.73
N TRP A 56 -10.86 -11.53 -18.32
CA TRP A 56 -11.02 -10.94 -19.66
C TRP A 56 -11.31 -12.00 -20.72
N ARG A 57 -10.53 -13.10 -20.76
CA ARG A 57 -10.74 -14.21 -21.70
C ARG A 57 -12.08 -14.91 -21.50
N ARG A 58 -12.57 -15.00 -20.26
CA ARG A 58 -13.89 -15.55 -19.93
C ARG A 58 -15.04 -14.59 -20.20
N GLY A 59 -14.76 -13.32 -20.51
CA GLY A 59 -15.78 -12.30 -20.74
C GLY A 59 -16.49 -11.84 -19.47
N GLU A 60 -15.85 -12.01 -18.30
CA GLU A 60 -16.42 -11.67 -16.98
C GLU A 60 -16.18 -10.20 -16.61
N LEU A 61 -15.36 -9.49 -17.39
CA LEU A 61 -15.09 -8.08 -17.19
C LEU A 61 -16.19 -7.20 -17.79
N SER A 62 -16.48 -6.10 -17.10
CA SER A 62 -17.29 -5.03 -17.68
C SER A 62 -16.64 -4.46 -18.96
N PRO A 63 -17.41 -3.85 -19.87
CA PRO A 63 -16.88 -3.26 -21.10
C PRO A 63 -15.73 -2.27 -20.86
N GLU A 64 -15.83 -1.43 -19.83
CA GLU A 64 -14.80 -0.47 -19.44
C GLU A 64 -13.53 -1.16 -18.94
N GLN A 65 -13.66 -2.21 -18.12
CA GLN A 65 -12.52 -2.99 -17.62
C GLN A 65 -11.83 -3.74 -18.76
N ALA A 66 -12.59 -4.36 -19.67
CA ALA A 66 -12.05 -5.03 -20.83
C ALA A 66 -11.28 -4.06 -21.74
N ALA A 67 -11.81 -2.86 -21.95
CA ALA A 67 -11.14 -1.81 -22.72
C ALA A 67 -9.84 -1.34 -22.04
N ILE A 68 -9.83 -1.22 -20.71
CA ILE A 68 -8.61 -0.90 -19.94
C ILE A 68 -7.57 -2.02 -20.09
N VAL A 69 -7.95 -3.28 -19.90
CA VAL A 69 -7.04 -4.43 -20.03
C VAL A 69 -6.39 -4.47 -21.41
N GLN A 70 -7.18 -4.31 -22.48
CA GLN A 70 -6.62 -4.26 -23.85
C GLN A 70 -5.62 -3.11 -24.03
N ARG A 71 -5.89 -1.94 -23.46
CA ARG A 71 -4.99 -0.78 -23.54
C ARG A 71 -3.71 -1.00 -22.73
N ILE A 72 -3.80 -1.68 -21.58
CA ILE A 72 -2.63 -2.08 -20.79
C ILE A 72 -1.78 -3.09 -21.58
N GLU A 73 -2.41 -4.09 -22.22
CA GLU A 73 -1.70 -5.07 -23.05
C GLU A 73 -0.98 -4.44 -24.26
N ARG A 74 -1.52 -3.35 -24.81
CA ARG A 74 -0.89 -2.56 -25.88
C ARG A 74 0.20 -1.60 -25.38
N GLY A 75 0.32 -1.40 -24.07
CA GLY A 75 1.24 -0.43 -23.47
C GLY A 75 0.76 1.02 -23.54
N ASP A 76 -0.52 1.27 -23.87
CA ASP A 76 -1.09 2.62 -23.98
C ASP A 76 -1.32 3.27 -22.61
N THR A 77 -1.48 2.45 -21.56
CA THR A 77 -1.76 2.91 -20.19
C THR A 77 -1.26 1.89 -19.16
N SER A 78 -1.43 2.21 -17.88
CA SER A 78 -1.20 1.31 -16.75
C SER A 78 -2.34 1.43 -15.75
N TRP A 79 -2.50 0.41 -14.89
CA TRP A 79 -3.46 0.48 -13.78
C TRP A 79 -3.25 1.71 -12.89
N ALA A 80 -1.99 2.05 -12.59
CA ALA A 80 -1.66 3.24 -11.83
C ALA A 80 -2.14 4.52 -12.54
N GLY A 81 -2.00 4.59 -13.87
CA GLY A 81 -2.48 5.73 -14.64
C GLY A 81 -4.00 5.85 -14.68
N VAL A 82 -4.69 4.71 -14.77
CA VAL A 82 -6.16 4.65 -14.67
C VAL A 82 -6.63 5.13 -13.30
N VAL A 83 -6.06 4.62 -12.21
CA VAL A 83 -6.51 4.93 -10.84
C VAL A 83 -6.16 6.36 -10.44
N HIS A 84 -4.94 6.82 -10.71
CA HIS A 84 -4.48 8.16 -10.32
C HIS A 84 -4.98 9.27 -11.25
N GLY A 85 -5.77 8.94 -12.28
CA GLY A 85 -6.39 9.94 -13.15
C GLY A 85 -5.46 10.53 -14.21
N THR A 86 -4.25 10.00 -14.40
CA THR A 86 -3.38 10.43 -15.51
C THR A 86 -3.88 9.91 -16.86
N ASP A 87 -4.60 8.79 -16.86
CA ASP A 87 -5.30 8.28 -18.02
C ASP A 87 -6.67 8.96 -18.19
N THR A 88 -6.77 9.76 -19.24
CA THR A 88 -7.95 10.55 -19.57
C THR A 88 -8.87 9.87 -20.59
N HIS A 89 -8.59 8.64 -21.01
CA HIS A 89 -9.47 7.90 -21.91
C HIS A 89 -10.85 7.65 -21.27
N SER A 90 -11.92 7.59 -22.09
CA SER A 90 -13.30 7.44 -21.60
C SER A 90 -13.47 6.22 -20.70
N SER A 91 -12.94 5.06 -21.11
CA SER A 91 -12.99 3.84 -20.28
C SER A 91 -12.33 3.99 -18.91
N ALA A 92 -11.25 4.78 -18.79
CA ALA A 92 -10.60 5.04 -17.51
C ALA A 92 -11.44 5.99 -16.63
N GLN A 93 -12.08 6.99 -17.24
CA GLN A 93 -12.99 7.89 -16.55
C GLN A 93 -14.25 7.16 -16.05
N GLU A 94 -14.85 6.33 -16.90
CA GLU A 94 -16.02 5.51 -16.59
C GLU A 94 -15.73 4.51 -15.47
N PHE A 95 -14.57 3.83 -15.54
CA PHE A 95 -14.12 2.95 -14.48
C PHE A 95 -13.93 3.68 -13.14
N ARG A 96 -13.29 4.85 -13.13
CA ARG A 96 -13.14 5.64 -11.89
C ARG A 96 -14.51 6.09 -11.35
N ALA A 97 -15.42 6.49 -12.23
CA ALA A 97 -16.75 6.90 -11.83
C ALA A 97 -17.59 5.74 -11.28
N SER A 98 -17.49 4.54 -11.88
CA SER A 98 -18.17 3.34 -11.36
C SER A 98 -17.58 2.89 -10.03
N PHE A 99 -16.24 2.91 -9.90
CA PHE A 99 -15.54 2.61 -8.65
C PHE A 99 -15.90 3.57 -7.51
N ALA A 100 -15.99 4.87 -7.80
CA ALA A 100 -16.41 5.89 -6.82
C ALA A 100 -17.83 5.61 -6.32
N ARG A 101 -18.79 5.40 -7.23
CA ARG A 101 -20.17 5.05 -6.85
C ARG A 101 -20.27 3.76 -6.03
N GLN A 102 -19.49 2.74 -6.38
CA GLN A 102 -19.45 1.49 -5.64
C GLN A 102 -18.91 1.70 -4.22
N THR A 103 -17.86 2.50 -4.08
CA THR A 103 -17.27 2.83 -2.78
C THR A 103 -18.26 3.63 -1.92
N GLU A 104 -18.93 4.63 -2.50
CA GLU A 104 -19.98 5.41 -1.82
C GLU A 104 -21.12 4.50 -1.33
N SER A 105 -21.55 3.53 -2.13
CA SER A 105 -22.56 2.54 -1.73
C SER A 105 -22.10 1.70 -0.54
N VAL A 106 -20.88 1.16 -0.59
CA VAL A 106 -20.32 0.35 0.51
C VAL A 106 -20.19 1.17 1.79
N VAL A 107 -19.72 2.42 1.68
CA VAL A 107 -19.64 3.33 2.82
C VAL A 107 -21.03 3.62 3.39
N ALA A 108 -22.04 3.85 2.54
CA ALA A 108 -23.41 4.06 2.99
C ALA A 108 -23.98 2.84 3.73
N ASP A 109 -23.75 1.64 3.19
CA ASP A 109 -24.19 0.37 3.80
C ASP A 109 -23.50 0.16 5.16
N LEU A 110 -22.18 0.39 5.23
CA LEU A 110 -21.42 0.29 6.49
C LEU A 110 -21.90 1.32 7.52
N ARG A 111 -22.18 2.56 7.10
CA ARG A 111 -22.73 3.59 8.00
C ARG A 111 -24.11 3.25 8.54
N ALA A 112 -24.91 2.51 7.78
CA ALA A 112 -26.24 2.06 8.21
C ALA A 112 -26.16 0.87 9.16
N ALA A 113 -25.23 -0.06 8.92
CA ALA A 113 -25.08 -1.29 9.71
C ALA A 113 -24.24 -1.11 10.99
N ASP A 114 -23.26 -0.21 10.98
CA ASP A 114 -22.26 -0.06 12.05
C ASP A 114 -22.24 1.38 12.62
N PRO A 115 -22.80 1.59 13.81
CA PRO A 115 -22.76 2.89 14.49
C PRO A 115 -21.35 3.38 14.85
N GLU A 116 -20.41 2.50 15.13
CA GLU A 116 -19.02 2.86 15.47
C GLU A 116 -18.29 3.36 14.23
N PHE A 117 -18.40 2.63 13.11
CA PHE A 117 -17.87 3.05 11.82
C PHE A 117 -18.41 4.42 11.41
N ARG A 118 -19.73 4.63 11.56
CA ARG A 118 -20.36 5.92 11.26
C ARG A 118 -19.74 7.06 12.07
N ALA A 119 -19.57 6.87 13.38
CA ALA A 119 -18.99 7.88 14.27
C ALA A 119 -17.51 8.15 13.97
N GLU A 120 -16.74 7.14 13.57
CA GLU A 120 -15.36 7.32 13.13
C GLU A 120 -15.26 8.04 11.78
N HIS A 121 -16.07 7.65 10.81
CA HIS A 121 -16.14 8.29 9.50
C HIS A 121 -16.54 9.77 9.62
N ASP A 122 -17.52 10.11 10.46
CA ASP A 122 -17.93 11.49 10.71
C ASP A 122 -16.79 12.33 11.34
N ARG A 123 -16.03 11.73 12.26
CA ARG A 123 -14.83 12.37 12.84
C ARG A 123 -13.75 12.60 11.78
N ALA A 124 -13.51 11.62 10.91
CA ALA A 124 -12.51 11.73 9.85
C ALA A 124 -12.87 12.83 8.84
N LEU A 125 -14.14 12.93 8.43
CA LEU A 125 -14.61 14.01 7.57
C LEU A 125 -14.47 15.38 8.23
N ALA A 126 -14.88 15.51 9.50
CA ALA A 126 -14.75 16.77 10.24
C ALA A 126 -13.29 17.20 10.41
N ALA A 127 -12.35 16.26 10.50
CA ALA A 127 -10.91 16.55 10.54
C ALA A 127 -10.38 16.98 9.16
N ALA A 128 -10.82 16.34 8.08
CA ALA A 128 -10.42 16.69 6.71
C ALA A 128 -10.91 18.09 6.28
N GLU A 129 -12.07 18.53 6.80
CA GLU A 129 -12.62 19.88 6.57
C GLU A 129 -11.90 20.97 7.40
N ARG A 130 -11.02 20.59 8.34
CA ARG A 130 -10.20 21.51 9.17
C ARG A 130 -8.70 21.24 9.00
N PRO A 131 -8.12 21.51 7.82
CA PRO A 131 -6.70 21.22 7.57
C PRO A 131 -5.70 22.06 8.40
N ASP A 132 -6.17 23.10 9.12
CA ASP A 132 -5.31 24.12 9.78
C ASP A 132 -5.41 24.17 11.33
N GLN A 133 -5.72 23.07 12.02
CA GLN A 133 -5.57 23.04 13.48
C GLN A 133 -4.47 22.05 13.91
N PRO A 134 -3.35 22.55 14.49
CA PRO A 134 -2.28 21.71 15.05
C PRO A 134 -2.72 20.95 16.30
#